data_AF-A0A417CC88-F1
#
_entry.id   AF-A0A417CC88-F1
#
_cell.length_a   1.000
_cell.length_b   1.000
_cell.length_c   1.000
_cell.angle_alpha   90.00
_cell.angle_beta   90.00
_cell.angle_gamma   90.00
#
_symmetry.space_group_name_H-M   'P 1'
#
loop_
_entity.id
_entity.type
_entity.pdbx_description
1 polymer ?
#
loop_
_entity_poly.entity_id
_entity_poly.type
_entity_poly.pdbx_seq_one_letter_code
_entity_poly.pdbx_strand_id
1 'polypeptide(L)'
;MTTREKIRQVELLNTSTPEGIIIDSDTILADLLSNVDNEISGFSQDIFNIYKRSKDKDAVKQMFFEFTDTEFDDYLDKCMKEITRGN
;
A
#
# COMPACT_ATOMS: atom_id res chain seq x y z
N MET A 1 9.16 -15.37 -16.66
CA MET A 1 9.32 -15.22 -15.21
C MET A 1 7.95 -14.95 -14.58
N THR A 2 7.48 -15.86 -13.72
CA THR A 2 6.26 -15.72 -12.92
C THR A 2 6.44 -14.64 -11.85
N THR A 3 5.34 -14.12 -11.29
CA THR A 3 5.40 -13.11 -10.21
C THR A 3 6.23 -13.58 -9.02
N ARG A 4 6.09 -14.85 -8.61
CA ARG A 4 6.86 -15.42 -7.50
C ARG A 4 8.35 -15.48 -7.79
N GLU A 5 8.72 -15.79 -9.03
CA GLU A 5 10.13 -15.76 -9.46
C GLU A 5 10.68 -14.33 -9.45
N LYS A 6 9.87 -13.32 -9.83
CA LYS A 6 10.29 -11.92 -9.75
C LYS A 6 10.54 -11.48 -8.31
N ILE A 7 9.61 -11.79 -7.40
CA ILE A 7 9.73 -11.49 -5.96
C ILE A 7 11.02 -12.08 -5.40
N ARG A 8 11.25 -13.38 -5.64
CA ARG A 8 12.47 -14.06 -5.20
C ARG A 8 13.75 -13.39 -5.73
N GLN A 9 13.75 -12.93 -6.98
CA GLN A 9 14.91 -12.23 -7.53
C GLN A 9 15.14 -10.88 -6.85
N VAL A 10 14.09 -10.11 -6.58
CA VAL A 10 14.21 -8.85 -5.84
C VAL A 10 14.76 -9.09 -4.43
N GLU A 11 14.21 -10.06 -3.70
CA GLU A 11 14.69 -10.42 -2.36
C GLU A 11 16.19 -10.81 -2.36
N LEU A 12 16.62 -11.61 -3.35
CA LEU A 12 18.02 -11.98 -3.49
C LEU A 12 18.91 -10.76 -3.78
N LEU A 13 18.47 -9.85 -4.64
CA LEU A 13 19.21 -8.62 -4.95
C LEU A 13 19.34 -7.72 -3.73
N ASN A 14 18.27 -7.53 -2.96
CA ASN A 14 18.29 -6.74 -1.71
C ASN A 14 19.32 -7.28 -0.70
N THR A 15 19.44 -8.61 -0.57
CA THR A 15 20.44 -9.23 0.34
C THR A 15 21.87 -9.20 -0.19
N SER A 16 22.05 -8.95 -1.49
CA SER A 16 23.35 -8.96 -2.16
C SER A 16 23.90 -7.55 -2.41
N THR A 17 23.23 -6.52 -1.91
CA THR A 17 23.61 -5.12 -2.14
C THR A 17 24.89 -4.78 -1.33
N PRO A 18 25.99 -4.36 -1.97
CA PRO A 18 27.22 -3.96 -1.28
C PRO A 18 26.99 -2.80 -0.29
N GLU A 19 27.79 -2.76 0.79
CA GLU A 19 27.79 -1.64 1.73
C GLU A 19 27.94 -0.30 1.00
N GLY A 20 26.96 0.59 1.15
CA GLY A 20 26.93 1.91 0.53
C GLY A 20 26.05 2.05 -0.71
N ILE A 21 25.46 0.97 -1.25
CA ILE A 21 24.33 1.09 -2.18
C ILE A 21 23.04 1.22 -1.36
N ILE A 22 22.39 2.37 -1.47
CA ILE A 22 21.25 2.79 -0.63
C ILE A 22 19.90 2.36 -1.24
N ILE A 23 19.85 1.97 -2.52
CA ILE A 23 18.59 1.72 -3.22
C ILE A 23 18.21 0.23 -3.14
N ASP A 24 17.37 -0.10 -2.17
CA ASP A 24 16.68 -1.39 -2.04
C ASP A 24 15.21 -1.27 -2.50
N SER A 25 14.47 -2.38 -2.43
CA SER A 25 13.04 -2.38 -2.78
C SER A 25 12.22 -1.37 -1.96
N ASP A 26 12.61 -1.11 -0.71
CA ASP A 26 11.86 -0.26 0.21
C ASP A 26 12.05 1.21 -0.15
N THR A 27 13.28 1.59 -0.52
CA THR A 27 13.61 2.92 -1.06
C THR A 27 12.82 3.20 -2.34
N ILE A 28 12.74 2.22 -3.26
CA ILE A 28 11.96 2.35 -4.49
C ILE A 28 10.46 2.46 -4.18
N LEU A 29 9.95 1.65 -3.23
CA LEU A 29 8.55 1.70 -2.83
C LEU A 29 8.19 3.05 -2.21
N ALA A 30 9.05 3.61 -1.36
CA ALA A 30 8.87 4.92 -0.75
C ALA A 30 8.80 6.05 -1.80
N ASP A 31 9.66 6.00 -2.81
CA ASP A 31 9.62 6.95 -3.94
C ASP A 31 8.30 6.85 -4.71
N LEU A 32 7.83 5.63 -4.99
CA LEU A 32 6.55 5.43 -5.69
C LEU A 32 5.37 5.97 -4.88
N LEU A 33 5.32 5.70 -3.57
CA LEU A 33 4.27 6.18 -2.68
C LEU A 33 4.27 7.71 -2.55
N SER A 34 5.45 8.32 -2.48
CA SER A 34 5.60 9.79 -2.41
C SER A 34 5.12 10.49 -3.68
N ASN A 35 5.15 9.79 -4.82
CA ASN A 35 4.68 10.30 -6.11
C ASN A 35 3.19 10.06 -6.37
N VAL A 36 2.47 9.36 -5.47
CA VAL A 36 1.03 9.17 -5.60
C VAL A 36 0.32 10.48 -5.24
N ASP A 37 -0.35 11.09 -6.21
CA ASP A 37 -1.29 12.18 -5.94
C ASP A 37 -2.55 11.63 -5.27
N ASN A 38 -2.51 11.60 -3.93
CA ASN A 38 -3.58 11.07 -3.09
C ASN A 38 -4.65 12.13 -2.74
N GLU A 39 -4.48 13.37 -3.21
CA GLU A 39 -5.45 14.46 -3.06
C GLU A 39 -6.51 14.46 -4.18
N ILE A 40 -6.31 13.64 -5.23
CA ILE A 40 -7.31 13.45 -6.30
C ILE A 40 -8.54 12.73 -5.74
N SER A 41 -9.72 13.31 -6.00
CA SER A 41 -11.00 12.68 -5.68
C SER A 41 -11.13 11.31 -6.35
N GLY A 42 -11.41 10.27 -5.56
CA GLY A 42 -11.71 8.92 -6.08
C GLY A 42 -10.77 7.80 -5.60
N PHE A 43 -9.58 8.14 -5.10
CA PHE A 43 -8.60 7.14 -4.65
C PHE A 43 -9.15 6.22 -3.54
N SER A 44 -9.80 6.79 -2.51
CA SER A 44 -10.46 6.02 -1.45
C SER A 44 -11.58 5.13 -2.00
N GLN A 45 -12.33 5.61 -3.00
CA GLN A 45 -13.40 4.85 -3.64
C GLN A 45 -12.85 3.65 -4.43
N ASP A 46 -11.68 3.78 -5.06
CA ASP A 46 -11.01 2.68 -5.75
C ASP A 46 -10.55 1.60 -4.77
N ILE A 47 -10.02 1.98 -3.61
CA ILE A 47 -9.67 1.05 -2.53
C ILE A 47 -10.94 0.31 -2.06
N PHE A 48 -12.06 1.01 -1.84
CA PHE A 48 -13.32 0.37 -1.47
C PHE A 48 -13.81 -0.61 -2.53
N ASN A 49 -13.65 -0.25 -3.80
CA ASN A 49 -14.01 -1.12 -4.91
C ASN A 49 -13.08 -2.33 -5.01
N ILE A 50 -11.80 -2.20 -4.69
CA ILE A 50 -10.84 -3.33 -4.59
C ILE A 50 -11.31 -4.28 -3.50
N TYR A 51 -11.58 -3.75 -2.31
CA TYR A 51 -12.08 -4.55 -1.20
C TYR A 51 -13.34 -5.31 -1.61
N LYS A 52 -14.35 -4.64 -2.18
CA LYS A 52 -15.63 -5.26 -2.59
C LYS A 52 -15.46 -6.38 -3.61
N ARG A 53 -14.57 -6.22 -4.61
CA ARG A 53 -14.36 -7.23 -5.67
C ARG A 53 -13.38 -8.35 -5.31
N SER A 54 -12.52 -8.15 -4.31
CA SER A 54 -11.54 -9.18 -3.91
C SER A 54 -12.22 -10.43 -3.34
N LYS A 55 -11.66 -11.60 -3.61
CA LYS A 55 -12.04 -12.84 -2.91
C LYS A 55 -11.39 -12.94 -1.53
N ASP A 56 -10.16 -12.45 -1.43
CA ASP A 56 -9.38 -12.41 -0.19
C ASP A 56 -9.46 -10.98 0.37
N LYS A 57 -10.35 -10.79 1.33
CA LYS A 57 -10.58 -9.49 1.96
C LYS A 57 -9.44 -9.13 2.92
N ASP A 58 -8.92 -10.14 3.60
CA ASP A 58 -7.89 -9.97 4.63
C ASP A 58 -6.57 -9.54 4.00
N ALA A 59 -6.21 -10.09 2.83
CA ALA A 59 -5.05 -9.61 2.07
C ALA A 59 -5.17 -8.12 1.67
N VAL A 60 -6.37 -7.64 1.35
CA VAL A 60 -6.59 -6.21 1.04
C VAL A 60 -6.42 -5.36 2.29
N LYS A 61 -6.97 -5.79 3.45
CA LYS A 61 -6.79 -5.09 4.72
C LYS A 61 -5.33 -5.04 5.15
N GLN A 62 -4.62 -6.17 5.03
CA GLN A 62 -3.19 -6.25 5.34
C GLN A 62 -2.38 -5.31 4.45
N MET A 63 -2.59 -5.35 3.13
CA MET A 63 -1.89 -4.43 2.21
C MET A 63 -2.18 -2.94 2.53
N PHE A 64 -3.41 -2.61 2.92
CA PHE A 64 -3.74 -1.25 3.35
C PHE A 64 -2.98 -0.84 4.61
N PHE A 65 -2.88 -1.75 5.58
CA PHE A 65 -2.12 -1.53 6.81
C PHE A 65 -0.63 -1.30 6.50
N GLU A 66 0.00 -2.13 5.67
CA GLU A 66 1.42 -1.99 5.29
C GLU A 66 1.75 -0.60 4.69
N PHE A 67 0.79 0.03 4.00
CA PHE A 67 1.01 1.34 3.38
C PHE A 67 0.67 2.53 4.27
N THR A 68 -0.20 2.36 5.27
CA THR A 68 -0.77 3.48 6.04
C THR A 68 -0.47 3.43 7.53
N ASP A 69 0.06 2.31 8.01
CA ASP A 69 0.23 1.99 9.44
C ASP A 69 -1.08 2.17 10.23
N THR A 70 -2.23 2.00 9.55
CA THR A 70 -3.57 2.17 10.10
C THR A 70 -4.44 0.99 9.69
N GLU A 71 -5.11 0.38 10.67
CA GLU A 71 -6.04 -0.71 10.39
C GLU A 71 -7.18 -0.23 9.48
N PHE A 72 -7.58 -1.07 8.52
CA PHE A 72 -8.56 -0.65 7.52
C PHE A 72 -9.90 -0.24 8.14
N ASP A 73 -10.35 -0.95 9.18
CA ASP A 73 -11.60 -0.63 9.87
C ASP A 73 -11.48 0.66 10.71
N ASP A 74 -10.32 0.92 11.32
CA ASP A 74 -10.03 2.17 12.03
C ASP A 74 -10.03 3.38 11.09
N TYR A 75 -9.52 3.20 9.87
CA TYR A 75 -9.60 4.21 8.81
C TYR A 75 -11.07 4.53 8.46
N LEU A 76 -11.92 3.51 8.28
CA LEU A 76 -13.34 3.71 7.97
C LEU A 76 -14.06 4.42 9.13
N ASP A 77 -13.77 4.05 10.37
CA ASP A 77 -14.31 4.71 11.57
C ASP A 77 -13.89 6.18 11.63
N LYS A 78 -12.63 6.48 11.31
CA LYS A 78 -12.13 7.85 11.21
C LYS A 78 -12.87 8.64 10.12
N CYS A 79 -13.05 8.06 8.93
CA CYS A 79 -13.84 8.67 7.86
C CYS A 79 -15.27 8.99 8.31
N MET A 80 -15.96 8.06 8.97
CA MET A 80 -17.33 8.29 9.47
C MET A 80 -17.39 9.43 10.50
N LYS A 81 -16.36 9.59 11.34
CA LYS A 81 -16.28 10.65 12.36
C LYS A 81 -15.96 12.02 11.79
N GLU A 82 -15.11 12.08 10.76
CA GLU A 82 -14.54 13.33 10.25
C GLU A 82 -15.32 13.89 9.07
N ILE A 83 -15.80 13.04 8.14
CA ILE A 83 -16.60 13.48 6.99
C ILE A 83 -17.94 14.07 7.44
N THR A 84 -18.56 13.51 8.48
CA THR A 84 -19.87 13.96 8.99
C THR A 84 -19.83 15.31 9.71
N ARG A 85 -18.64 15.86 9.99
CA ARG A 85 -18.47 17.19 10.61
C ARG A 85 -18.40 18.33 9.58
N GLY A 86 -18.49 18.02 8.30
CA GLY A 86 -18.53 18.99 7.19
C GLY A 86 -19.93 19.41 6.73
N ASN A 87 -20.93 19.39 7.62
CA ASN A 87 -22.28 19.93 7.37
C ASN A 87 -22.63 21.04 8.37
#